data_AF-A0A7J4AYM5-F1
#
_entry.id   AF-A0A7J4AYM5-F1
#
_cell.length_a   1.000
_cell.length_b   1.000
_cell.length_c   1.000
_cell.angle_alpha   90.00
_cell.angle_beta   90.00
_cell.angle_gamma   90.00
#
_symmetry.space_group_name_H-M   'P 1'
#
loop_
_entity.id
_entity.type
_entity.pdbx_description
1 polymer ?
#
loop_
_entity_poly.entity_id
_entity_poly.type
_entity_poly.pdbx_seq_one_letter_code
_entity_poly.pdbx_strand_id
1 'polypeptide(L)'
;GAEVIRHERNMGKGVALKTMLTYVKPLSPDIVVTLDADGQHDPNEIPEVLKPIINREADMVVGSRYIEGSKTDIPLYRKIGLKLVNLASKRSSRGIIKDTQSGFRAFSSKMLDFMLECKAKGYGIETEQLALAVKNGFRVAEVPITVKYKGLEKTSKKNPVTHGVELIGLALRITVEERPLLFFGLPGAVLLLLGLASGVYLLWYFNETRYFSIPIALITLGALFTGVTLFITSLILYAIARLKERYE
;
A
#
# COMPACT_ATOMS: atom_id res chain seq x y z
N GLY A 1 11.46 6.97 32.84
CA GLY A 1 11.93 8.03 31.92
C GLY A 1 11.91 7.51 30.49
N ALA A 2 12.38 8.29 29.53
CA ALA A 2 12.52 7.88 28.13
C ALA A 2 13.83 8.45 27.56
N GLU A 3 14.47 7.69 26.67
CA GLU A 3 15.59 8.20 25.86
C GLU A 3 15.04 8.99 24.68
N VAL A 4 15.57 10.18 24.43
CA VAL A 4 15.12 11.05 23.35
C VAL A 4 16.25 11.32 22.37
N ILE A 5 16.11 10.82 21.15
CA ILE A 5 17.04 11.10 20.05
C ILE A 5 16.45 12.22 19.20
N ARG A 6 17.16 13.34 19.11
CA ARG A 6 16.71 14.53 18.37
C ARG A 6 17.53 14.72 17.10
N HIS A 7 16.85 14.92 15.98
CA HIS A 7 17.48 15.43 14.74
C HIS A 7 17.50 16.95 14.73
N GLU A 8 18.53 17.54 14.11
CA GLU A 8 18.66 19.01 13.97
C GLU A 8 17.54 19.62 13.12
N ARG A 9 16.99 18.84 12.18
CA ARG A 9 15.88 19.21 11.30
C ARG A 9 14.96 18.03 11.06
N ASN A 10 13.77 18.26 10.51
CA ASN A 10 12.86 17.19 10.12
C ASN A 10 13.46 16.37 8.96
N MET A 11 13.74 15.09 9.23
CA MET A 11 14.33 14.16 8.25
C MET A 11 13.31 13.14 7.70
N GLY A 12 12.06 13.17 8.17
CA GLY A 12 11.01 12.21 7.81
C GLY A 12 10.95 10.95 8.69
N LYS A 13 9.80 10.27 8.65
CA LYS A 13 9.48 9.11 9.51
C LYS A 13 10.45 7.95 9.32
N GLY A 14 10.81 7.62 8.08
CA GLY A 14 11.73 6.52 7.79
C GLY A 14 13.14 6.76 8.33
N VAL A 15 13.63 7.99 8.26
CA VAL A 15 14.94 8.35 8.85
C VAL A 15 14.88 8.32 10.38
N ALA A 16 13.77 8.75 10.98
CA ALA A 16 13.56 8.64 12.43
C ALA A 16 13.54 7.18 12.89
N LEU A 17 12.80 6.29 12.21
CA LEU A 17 12.81 4.86 12.49
C LEU A 17 14.20 4.25 12.32
N LYS A 18 14.92 4.58 11.24
CA LYS A 18 16.29 4.10 11.02
C LYS A 18 17.26 4.53 12.11
N THR A 19 17.11 5.78 12.59
CA THR A 19 17.89 6.29 13.72
C THR A 19 17.60 5.49 14.99
N MET A 20 16.32 5.25 15.30
CA MET A 20 15.90 4.43 16.44
C MET A 20 16.46 3.01 16.35
N LEU A 21 16.33 2.36 15.19
CA LEU A 21 16.86 1.02 14.95
C LEU A 21 18.38 0.93 15.11
N THR A 22 19.10 1.95 14.64
CA THR A 22 20.56 2.03 14.77
C THR A 22 20.96 2.19 16.23
N TYR A 23 20.21 2.98 17.00
CA TYR A 23 20.45 3.19 18.43
C TYR A 23 20.16 1.94 19.26
N VAL A 24 19.06 1.21 18.98
CA VAL A 24 18.70 0.03 19.78
C VAL A 24 19.49 -1.23 19.39
N LYS A 25 20.03 -1.30 18.16
CA LYS A 25 20.76 -2.50 17.70
C LYS A 25 21.91 -2.93 18.63
N PRO A 26 22.81 -2.03 19.11
CA PRO A 26 23.85 -2.39 20.06
C PRO A 26 23.32 -2.94 21.40
N LEU A 27 22.09 -2.60 21.78
CA LEU A 27 21.44 -3.11 23.00
C LEU A 27 20.99 -4.58 22.86
N SER A 28 21.11 -5.16 21.67
CA SER A 28 20.75 -6.55 21.36
C SER A 28 19.34 -6.95 21.84
N PRO A 29 18.29 -6.18 21.49
CA PRO A 29 16.93 -6.47 21.96
C PRO A 29 16.41 -7.75 21.31
N ASP A 30 15.69 -8.59 22.06
CA ASP A 30 15.05 -9.80 21.52
C ASP A 30 13.96 -9.47 20.49
N ILE A 31 13.17 -8.44 20.79
CA ILE A 31 12.04 -7.98 19.98
C ILE A 31 12.00 -6.45 20.04
N VAL A 32 11.77 -5.80 18.90
CA VAL A 32 11.54 -4.36 18.82
C VAL A 32 10.10 -4.11 18.40
N VAL A 33 9.45 -3.17 19.09
CA VAL A 33 8.08 -2.73 18.80
C VAL A 33 8.11 -1.27 18.38
N THR A 34 7.40 -0.95 17.30
CA THR A 34 7.17 0.43 16.86
C THR A 34 5.70 0.78 17.07
N LEU A 35 5.44 2.03 17.45
CA LEU A 35 4.11 2.56 17.68
C LEU A 35 4.08 4.04 17.27
N ASP A 36 3.02 4.45 16.57
CA ASP A 36 2.83 5.86 16.22
C ASP A 36 2.44 6.69 17.46
N ALA A 37 2.98 7.90 17.55
CA ALA A 37 2.82 8.79 18.70
C ALA A 37 1.54 9.65 18.67
N ASP A 38 0.63 9.40 17.72
CA ASP A 38 -0.62 10.15 17.55
C ASP A 38 -1.75 9.75 18.51
N GLY A 39 -1.52 8.71 19.32
CA GLY A 39 -2.48 8.20 20.30
C GLY A 39 -3.64 7.40 19.69
N GLN A 40 -3.57 7.07 18.39
CA GLN A 40 -4.60 6.27 17.73
C GLN A 40 -4.53 4.80 18.11
N HIS A 41 -3.32 4.27 18.33
CA HIS A 41 -3.10 2.89 18.74
C HIS A 41 -3.17 2.73 20.25
N ASP A 42 -3.74 1.61 20.74
CA ASP A 42 -3.76 1.30 22.17
C ASP A 42 -2.44 0.60 22.58
N PRO A 43 -1.57 1.23 23.39
CA PRO A 43 -0.31 0.62 23.81
C PRO A 43 -0.52 -0.66 24.65
N ASN A 44 -1.71 -0.85 25.23
CA ASN A 44 -2.03 -2.07 25.97
C ASN A 44 -2.15 -3.31 25.07
N GLU A 45 -2.16 -3.14 23.75
CA GLU A 45 -2.17 -4.23 22.77
C GLU A 45 -0.76 -4.67 22.35
N ILE A 46 0.30 -4.06 22.92
CA ILE A 46 1.69 -4.49 22.69
C ILE A 46 1.88 -6.00 22.96
N PRO A 47 1.33 -6.59 24.04
CA PRO A 47 1.41 -8.04 24.25
C PRO A 47 0.84 -8.87 23.10
N GLU A 48 -0.22 -8.40 22.42
CA GLU A 48 -0.84 -9.13 21.32
C GLU A 48 0.05 -9.16 20.07
N VAL A 49 0.72 -8.04 19.74
CA VAL A 49 1.69 -8.01 18.63
C VAL A 49 2.97 -8.78 18.93
N LEU A 50 3.32 -8.97 20.21
CA LEU A 50 4.50 -9.73 20.63
C LEU A 50 4.28 -11.24 20.60
N LYS A 51 3.08 -11.72 20.96
CA LYS A 51 2.76 -13.16 21.11
C LYS A 51 3.23 -14.03 19.94
N PRO A 52 2.95 -13.71 18.65
CA PRO A 52 3.38 -14.57 17.55
C PRO A 52 4.91 -14.67 17.42
N ILE A 53 5.64 -13.63 17.81
CA ILE A 53 7.12 -13.63 17.79
C ILE A 53 7.65 -14.47 18.95
N ILE A 54 7.09 -14.30 20.15
CA ILE A 54 7.46 -15.07 21.35
C ILE A 54 7.21 -16.57 21.12
N ASN A 55 6.06 -16.92 20.52
CA ASN A 55 5.70 -18.31 20.18
C ASN A 55 6.50 -18.87 18.99
N ARG A 56 7.39 -18.08 18.39
CA ARG A 56 8.16 -18.42 17.19
C ARG A 56 7.28 -18.77 16.00
N GLU A 57 6.09 -18.20 15.90
CA GLU A 57 5.15 -18.37 14.79
C GLU A 57 5.42 -17.35 13.67
N ALA A 58 5.90 -16.15 14.04
CA ALA A 58 6.25 -15.08 13.14
C ALA A 58 7.59 -14.45 13.49
N ASP A 59 8.19 -13.78 12.51
CA ASP A 59 9.41 -12.99 12.67
C ASP A 59 9.09 -11.49 12.68
N MET A 60 8.02 -11.10 11.99
CA MET A 60 7.42 -9.77 11.98
C MET A 60 5.90 -9.87 12.18
N VAL A 61 5.35 -8.96 12.97
CA VAL A 61 3.91 -8.86 13.23
C VAL A 61 3.45 -7.44 12.91
N VAL A 62 2.36 -7.33 12.15
CA VAL A 62 1.69 -6.07 11.84
C VAL A 62 0.38 -6.01 12.60
N GLY A 63 0.22 -5.00 13.45
CA GLY A 63 -1.06 -4.69 14.05
C GLY A 63 -2.00 -4.15 12.98
N SER A 64 -3.10 -4.84 12.70
CA SER A 64 -3.98 -4.57 11.57
C SER A 64 -5.37 -4.12 12.01
N ARG A 65 -5.84 -3.02 11.41
CA ARG A 65 -7.20 -2.50 11.60
C ARG A 65 -8.26 -3.27 10.79
N TYR A 66 -7.83 -4.05 9.79
CA TYR A 66 -8.72 -4.57 8.74
C TYR A 66 -8.97 -6.08 8.83
N ILE A 67 -8.58 -6.71 9.94
CA ILE A 67 -8.76 -8.15 10.17
C ILE A 67 -9.80 -8.44 11.26
N GLU A 68 -10.39 -9.63 11.19
CA GLU A 68 -11.46 -10.04 12.10
C GLU A 68 -10.99 -10.04 13.55
N GLY A 69 -11.76 -9.42 14.44
CA GLY A 69 -11.37 -9.16 15.84
C GLY A 69 -10.87 -7.73 16.09
N SER A 70 -10.58 -6.94 15.05
CA SER A 70 -10.38 -5.50 15.23
C SER A 70 -11.71 -4.86 15.65
N LYS A 71 -11.67 -3.96 16.63
CA LYS A 71 -12.83 -3.15 17.04
C LYS A 71 -12.99 -1.97 16.07
N THR A 72 -13.10 -2.28 14.79
CA THR A 72 -13.32 -1.33 13.70
C THR A 72 -14.59 -1.78 12.97
N ASP A 73 -15.53 -0.89 12.72
CA ASP A 73 -16.80 -1.22 12.04
C ASP A 73 -16.52 -1.71 10.61
N ILE A 74 -16.59 -3.03 10.37
CA ILE A 74 -16.35 -3.65 9.05
C ILE A 74 -17.65 -4.28 8.52
N PRO A 75 -18.10 -3.95 7.29
CA PRO A 75 -19.34 -4.47 6.71
C PRO A 75 -19.31 -5.99 6.38
N LEU A 76 -20.50 -6.61 6.45
CA LEU A 76 -20.74 -8.06 6.46
C LEU A 76 -20.25 -8.83 5.21
N TYR A 77 -20.25 -8.22 4.03
CA TYR A 77 -19.84 -8.88 2.77
C TYR A 77 -18.33 -9.25 2.74
N ARG A 78 -17.50 -8.60 3.57
CA ARG A 78 -16.06 -8.90 3.68
C ARG A 78 -15.76 -10.15 4.51
N LYS A 79 -16.68 -10.61 5.36
CA LYS A 79 -16.53 -11.84 6.17
C LYS A 79 -16.52 -13.11 5.32
N ILE A 80 -17.25 -13.13 4.20
CA ILE A 80 -17.31 -14.29 3.29
C ILE A 80 -16.01 -14.45 2.49
N GLY A 81 -15.41 -13.33 2.05
CA GLY A 81 -14.10 -13.35 1.37
C GLY A 81 -12.96 -13.83 2.29
N LEU A 82 -13.00 -13.48 3.57
CA LEU A 82 -12.03 -13.90 4.60
C LEU A 82 -12.03 -15.43 4.84
N LYS A 83 -13.20 -16.07 4.81
CA LYS A 83 -13.35 -17.51 5.07
C LYS A 83 -12.78 -18.39 3.96
N LEU A 84 -12.86 -17.91 2.70
CA LEU A 84 -12.29 -18.61 1.54
C LEU A 84 -10.76 -18.45 1.45
N VAL A 85 -10.22 -17.30 1.87
CA VAL A 85 -8.77 -17.03 1.91
C VAL A 85 -8.06 -17.83 3.01
N ASN A 86 -8.70 -18.00 4.18
CA ASN A 86 -8.14 -18.80 5.28
C ASN A 86 -8.04 -20.30 4.97
N LEU A 87 -8.91 -20.84 4.10
CA LEU A 87 -8.88 -22.26 3.74
C LEU A 87 -7.76 -22.59 2.72
N ALA A 88 -7.38 -21.63 1.88
CA ALA A 88 -6.34 -21.79 0.87
C ALA A 88 -4.91 -21.54 1.41
N SER A 89 -4.77 -20.91 2.58
CA SER A 89 -3.50 -20.36 3.08
C SER A 89 -2.78 -21.22 4.13
N LYS A 90 -2.76 -22.54 3.97
CA LYS A 90 -2.06 -23.44 4.91
C LYS A 90 -0.54 -23.57 4.68
N ARG A 91 0.08 -22.87 3.72
CA ARG A 91 1.50 -23.13 3.43
C ARG A 91 2.41 -22.01 2.91
N SER A 92 1.95 -20.81 2.61
CA SER A 92 2.89 -19.80 2.09
C SER A 92 2.33 -18.39 2.19
N SER A 93 2.79 -17.64 3.19
CA SER A 93 2.67 -16.20 3.28
C SER A 93 3.24 -15.51 2.03
N ARG A 94 2.41 -15.21 1.01
CA ARG A 94 2.72 -14.28 -0.09
C ARG A 94 1.47 -13.56 -0.62
N GLY A 95 0.70 -12.92 0.27
CA GLY A 95 -0.38 -12.01 -0.17
C GLY A 95 -1.46 -11.65 0.86
N ILE A 96 -1.14 -11.62 2.16
CA ILE A 96 -2.16 -11.61 3.23
C ILE A 96 -1.81 -10.61 4.34
N ILE A 97 -1.24 -9.45 3.99
CA ILE A 97 -1.16 -8.32 4.93
C ILE A 97 -2.11 -7.25 4.40
N LYS A 98 -3.21 -7.03 5.12
CA LYS A 98 -4.25 -6.07 4.73
C LYS A 98 -3.88 -4.64 5.12
N ASP A 99 -3.15 -4.45 6.22
CA ASP A 99 -2.78 -3.13 6.71
C ASP A 99 -1.27 -2.87 6.51
N THR A 100 -0.87 -2.68 5.25
CA THR A 100 0.54 -2.50 4.86
C THR A 100 1.18 -1.23 5.41
N GLN A 101 0.38 -0.28 5.90
CA GLN A 101 0.83 1.05 6.36
C GLN A 101 0.69 1.26 7.87
N SER A 102 0.30 0.23 8.62
CA SER A 102 0.23 0.34 10.08
C SER A 102 1.62 0.56 10.69
N GLY A 103 1.76 1.61 11.51
CA GLY A 103 2.97 1.89 12.29
C GLY A 103 3.09 1.04 13.56
N PHE A 104 2.03 0.32 13.94
CA PHE A 104 2.07 -0.60 15.08
C PHE A 104 2.60 -1.97 14.64
N ARG A 105 3.89 -2.21 14.90
CA ARG A 105 4.59 -3.41 14.43
C ARG A 105 5.52 -3.96 15.49
N ALA A 106 5.77 -5.26 15.41
CA ALA A 106 6.82 -5.92 16.14
C ALA A 106 7.71 -6.70 15.17
N PHE A 107 9.02 -6.74 15.43
CA PHE A 107 9.96 -7.57 14.67
C PHE A 107 11.04 -8.14 15.58
N SER A 108 11.42 -9.38 15.29
CA SER A 108 12.49 -10.10 15.99
C SER A 108 13.86 -9.48 15.74
N SER A 109 14.78 -9.65 16.70
CA SER A 109 16.16 -9.15 16.66
C SER A 109 16.90 -9.47 15.34
N LYS A 110 16.71 -10.68 14.82
CA LYS A 110 17.30 -11.14 13.56
C LYS A 110 16.89 -10.34 12.32
N MET A 111 15.81 -9.56 12.40
CA MET A 111 15.36 -8.71 11.30
C MET A 111 16.01 -7.33 11.33
N LEU A 112 16.68 -6.93 12.43
CA LEU A 112 17.22 -5.57 12.58
C LEU A 112 18.20 -5.19 11.47
N ASP A 113 19.08 -6.10 11.07
CA ASP A 113 20.03 -5.86 9.98
C ASP A 113 19.29 -5.53 8.67
N PHE A 114 18.27 -6.31 8.34
CA PHE A 114 17.44 -6.08 7.17
C PHE A 114 16.62 -4.80 7.29
N MET A 115 16.01 -4.52 8.45
CA MET A 115 15.23 -3.29 8.65
C MET A 115 16.09 -2.03 8.48
N LEU A 116 17.40 -2.11 8.76
CA LEU A 116 18.35 -1.01 8.52
C LEU A 116 18.74 -0.83 7.05
N GLU A 117 18.53 -1.84 6.20
CA GLU A 117 18.74 -1.73 4.74
C GLU A 117 17.64 -0.91 4.05
N CYS A 118 16.49 -0.70 4.70
CA CYS A 118 15.41 0.11 4.16
C CYS A 118 15.90 1.54 3.85
N LYS A 119 15.45 2.08 2.71
CA LYS A 119 15.89 3.35 2.15
C LYS A 119 14.83 4.45 2.21
N ALA A 120 13.55 4.09 2.32
CA ALA A 120 12.44 5.03 2.34
C ALA A 120 12.60 6.03 3.49
N LYS A 121 12.57 7.32 3.15
CA LYS A 121 12.75 8.41 4.12
C LYS A 121 11.44 8.87 4.76
N GLY A 122 10.31 8.60 4.11
CA GLY A 122 8.96 9.05 4.53
C GLY A 122 8.01 7.90 4.87
N TYR A 123 6.71 8.10 4.63
CA TYR A 123 5.61 7.16 4.92
C TYR A 123 5.62 5.86 4.08
N GLY A 124 6.61 5.67 3.19
CA GLY A 124 6.80 4.42 2.45
C GLY A 124 7.59 3.36 3.22
N ILE A 125 8.17 3.72 4.37
CA ILE A 125 9.04 2.84 5.16
C ILE A 125 8.30 1.58 5.63
N GLU A 126 7.03 1.70 5.99
CA GLU A 126 6.19 0.58 6.40
C GLU A 126 6.01 -0.45 5.26
N THR A 127 5.73 0.03 4.06
CA THR A 127 5.57 -0.84 2.88
C THR A 127 6.90 -1.50 2.51
N GLU A 128 8.01 -0.75 2.55
CA GLU A 128 9.34 -1.27 2.22
C GLU A 128 9.80 -2.35 3.22
N GLN A 129 9.65 -2.11 4.52
CA GLN A 129 9.98 -3.09 5.56
C GLN A 129 9.23 -4.42 5.34
N LEU A 130 7.95 -4.32 4.98
CA LEU A 130 7.13 -5.51 4.71
C LEU A 130 7.59 -6.23 3.44
N ALA A 131 7.86 -5.49 2.36
CA ALA A 131 8.38 -6.05 1.12
C ALA A 131 9.72 -6.75 1.34
N LEU A 132 10.61 -6.15 2.13
CA LEU A 132 11.91 -6.72 2.47
C LEU A 132 11.79 -7.98 3.34
N ALA A 133 10.85 -7.98 4.30
CA ALA A 133 10.57 -9.15 5.12
C ALA A 133 10.14 -10.35 4.24
N VAL A 134 9.19 -10.13 3.33
CA VAL A 134 8.71 -11.16 2.40
C VAL A 134 9.80 -11.61 1.44
N LYS A 135 10.59 -10.67 0.89
CA LYS A 135 11.69 -10.95 -0.05
C LYS A 135 12.76 -11.85 0.58
N ASN A 136 13.08 -11.64 1.85
CA ASN A 136 14.08 -12.43 2.59
C ASN A 136 13.49 -13.68 3.27
N GLY A 137 12.23 -14.03 2.99
CA GLY A 137 11.61 -15.25 3.47
C GLY A 137 11.24 -15.24 4.97
N PHE A 138 11.14 -14.06 5.57
CA PHE A 138 10.67 -13.93 6.95
C PHE A 138 9.17 -14.25 7.06
N ARG A 139 8.78 -14.82 8.19
CA ARG A 139 7.38 -15.12 8.51
C ARG A 139 6.71 -13.85 9.00
N VAL A 140 5.65 -13.43 8.32
CA VAL A 140 4.89 -12.23 8.66
C VAL A 140 3.47 -12.62 9.07
N ALA A 141 3.00 -12.09 10.20
CA ALA A 141 1.62 -12.26 10.67
C ALA A 141 0.91 -10.91 10.87
N GLU A 142 -0.42 -10.92 10.80
CA GLU A 142 -1.26 -9.80 11.25
C GLU A 142 -1.96 -10.17 12.55
N VAL A 143 -2.05 -9.23 13.49
CA VAL A 143 -2.89 -9.35 14.68
C VAL A 143 -3.89 -8.20 14.72
N PRO A 144 -5.14 -8.44 15.16
CA PRO A 144 -6.13 -7.39 15.22
C PRO A 144 -5.72 -6.37 16.29
N ILE A 145 -5.76 -5.09 15.95
CA ILE A 145 -5.57 -3.99 16.91
C ILE A 145 -6.77 -3.06 16.91
N THR A 146 -6.95 -2.37 18.03
CA THR A 146 -7.95 -1.32 18.19
C THR A 146 -7.34 0.02 17.80
N VAL A 147 -7.99 0.70 16.86
CA VAL A 147 -7.64 2.08 16.51
C VAL A 147 -8.71 3.02 17.01
N LYS A 148 -8.34 3.83 18.00
CA LYS A 148 -9.20 4.82 18.63
C LYS A 148 -9.12 6.11 17.83
N TYR A 149 -10.19 6.41 17.11
CA TYR A 149 -10.40 7.75 16.54
C TYR A 149 -10.91 8.73 17.61
N LYS A 150 -10.30 8.77 18.80
CA LYS A 150 -10.69 9.74 19.85
C LYS A 150 -10.12 11.11 19.49
N GLY A 151 -11.00 12.08 19.19
CA GLY A 151 -10.63 13.49 18.97
C GLY A 151 -11.00 14.10 17.62
N LEU A 152 -11.61 13.35 16.69
CA LEU A 152 -12.16 13.93 15.46
C LEU A 152 -13.43 14.78 15.67
N GLU A 153 -13.94 14.88 16.89
CA GLU A 153 -15.06 15.79 17.23
C GLU A 153 -14.65 17.28 17.30
N LYS A 154 -13.34 17.62 17.27
CA LYS A 154 -12.92 19.03 17.36
C LYS A 154 -11.91 19.54 16.33
N THR A 155 -11.64 18.79 15.24
CA THR A 155 -10.81 19.33 14.14
C THR A 155 -11.39 19.18 12.75
N SER A 156 -12.59 18.60 12.59
CA SER A 156 -13.23 18.55 11.29
C SER A 156 -14.64 19.15 11.33
N LYS A 157 -14.72 20.47 11.14
CA LYS A 157 -15.86 21.09 10.44
C LYS A 157 -15.86 20.70 8.95
N LYS A 158 -15.45 19.48 8.58
CA LYS A 158 -15.45 19.02 7.18
C LYS A 158 -16.38 17.81 7.06
N ASN A 159 -17.33 18.01 6.16
CA ASN A 159 -18.41 17.12 5.75
C ASN A 159 -17.91 15.67 5.57
N PRO A 160 -18.61 14.63 6.03
CA PRO A 160 -18.23 13.22 5.84
C PRO A 160 -17.83 12.86 4.40
N VAL A 161 -18.43 13.56 3.43
CA VAL A 161 -18.10 13.45 2.00
C VAL A 161 -16.68 13.91 1.68
N THR A 162 -16.19 15.01 2.26
CA THR A 162 -14.83 15.50 1.97
C THR A 162 -13.77 14.60 2.59
N HIS A 163 -14.04 13.98 3.74
CA HIS A 163 -13.13 13.00 4.32
C HIS A 163 -13.09 11.69 3.50
N GLY A 164 -14.23 11.24 2.98
CA GLY A 164 -14.29 10.12 2.04
C GLY A 164 -13.50 10.39 0.73
N VAL A 165 -13.64 11.59 0.16
CA VAL A 165 -12.90 12.00 -1.05
C VAL A 165 -11.39 12.06 -0.80
N GLU A 166 -10.96 12.51 0.39
CA GLU A 166 -9.54 12.58 0.76
C GLU A 166 -8.91 11.19 0.90
N LEU A 167 -9.63 10.24 1.49
CA LEU A 167 -9.20 8.84 1.58
C LEU A 167 -9.15 8.15 0.22
N ILE A 168 -10.14 8.40 -0.64
CA ILE A 168 -10.12 7.92 -2.03
C ILE A 168 -8.94 8.53 -2.78
N GLY A 169 -8.68 9.83 -2.60
CA GLY A 169 -7.53 10.52 -3.20
C GLY A 169 -6.20 9.95 -2.73
N LEU A 170 -6.06 9.63 -1.45
CA LEU A 170 -4.87 9.00 -0.90
C LEU A 170 -4.67 7.58 -1.45
N ALA A 171 -5.73 6.77 -1.48
CA ALA A 171 -5.69 5.42 -2.03
C ALA A 171 -5.37 5.42 -3.53
N LEU A 172 -5.95 6.34 -4.29
CA LEU A 172 -5.64 6.55 -5.70
C LEU A 172 -4.18 6.93 -5.90
N ARG A 173 -3.67 7.88 -5.09
CA ARG A 173 -2.28 8.31 -5.18
C ARG A 173 -1.30 7.17 -4.93
N ILE A 174 -1.53 6.38 -3.86
CA ILE A 174 -0.68 5.22 -3.54
C ILE A 174 -0.73 4.20 -4.67
N THR A 175 -1.93 3.88 -5.18
CA THR A 175 -2.10 2.90 -6.26
C THR A 175 -1.43 3.37 -7.57
N VAL A 176 -1.53 4.66 -7.89
CA VAL A 176 -0.90 5.28 -9.06
C VAL A 176 0.63 5.30 -8.94
N GLU A 177 1.16 5.59 -7.75
CA GLU A 177 2.61 5.63 -7.50
C GLU A 177 3.21 4.21 -7.50
N GLU A 178 2.53 3.22 -6.91
CA GLU A 178 3.05 1.84 -6.80
C GLU A 178 2.85 1.01 -8.07
N ARG A 179 1.74 1.21 -8.80
CA ARG A 179 1.39 0.39 -9.98
C ARG A 179 0.84 1.23 -11.14
N PRO A 180 1.59 2.23 -11.65
CA PRO A 180 1.12 3.11 -12.72
C PRO A 180 0.71 2.34 -13.99
N LEU A 181 1.44 1.27 -14.33
CA LEU A 181 1.16 0.40 -15.49
C LEU A 181 -0.21 -0.27 -15.45
N LEU A 182 -0.67 -0.69 -14.27
CA LEU A 182 -1.99 -1.33 -14.15
C LEU A 182 -3.11 -0.30 -14.14
N PHE A 183 -2.88 0.88 -13.55
CA PHE A 183 -3.92 1.89 -13.38
C PHE A 183 -4.18 2.68 -14.67
N PHE A 184 -3.13 3.15 -15.36
CA PHE A 184 -3.27 3.92 -16.60
C PHE A 184 -2.94 3.11 -17.84
N GLY A 185 -1.94 2.22 -17.75
CA GLY A 185 -1.48 1.43 -18.88
C GLY A 185 -2.50 0.41 -19.37
N LEU A 186 -3.17 -0.33 -18.48
CA LEU A 186 -4.16 -1.33 -18.87
C LEU A 186 -5.41 -0.68 -19.51
N PRO A 187 -6.07 0.33 -18.92
CA PRO A 187 -7.16 1.03 -19.60
C PRO A 187 -6.74 1.69 -20.92
N GLY A 188 -5.54 2.27 -20.97
CA GLY A 188 -4.97 2.83 -22.20
C GLY A 188 -4.80 1.79 -23.30
N ALA A 189 -4.24 0.62 -22.97
CA ALA A 189 -4.08 -0.50 -23.89
C ALA A 189 -5.42 -1.07 -24.37
N VAL A 190 -6.41 -1.18 -23.48
CA VAL A 190 -7.77 -1.61 -23.85
C VAL A 190 -8.40 -0.61 -24.82
N LEU A 191 -8.31 0.69 -24.55
CA LEU A 191 -8.82 1.73 -25.46
C LEU A 191 -8.11 1.73 -26.81
N LEU A 192 -6.79 1.49 -26.82
CA LEU A 192 -6.02 1.33 -28.07
C LEU A 192 -6.52 0.14 -28.88
N LEU A 193 -6.74 -1.01 -28.26
CA LEU A 193 -7.25 -2.21 -28.93
C LEU A 193 -8.67 -1.97 -29.48
N LEU A 194 -9.54 -1.34 -28.71
CA LEU A 194 -10.89 -0.98 -29.15
C LEU A 194 -10.86 0.06 -30.29
N GLY A 195 -9.96 1.04 -30.21
CA GLY A 195 -9.70 2.01 -31.27
C GLY A 195 -9.22 1.33 -32.56
N LEU A 196 -8.26 0.43 -32.48
CA LEU A 196 -7.79 -0.33 -33.64
C LEU A 196 -8.89 -1.22 -34.23
N ALA A 197 -9.65 -1.92 -33.38
CA ALA A 197 -10.75 -2.77 -33.83
C ALA A 197 -11.86 -1.96 -34.53
N SER A 198 -12.25 -0.81 -33.96
CA SER A 198 -13.22 0.09 -34.59
C SER A 198 -12.70 0.71 -35.88
N GLY A 199 -11.41 1.01 -35.98
CA GLY A 199 -10.77 1.46 -37.22
C GLY A 199 -10.76 0.39 -38.31
N VAL A 200 -10.43 -0.86 -37.96
CA VAL A 200 -10.52 -2.00 -38.90
C VAL A 200 -11.96 -2.20 -39.36
N TYR A 201 -12.93 -2.13 -38.43
CA TYR A 201 -14.35 -2.22 -38.76
C TYR A 201 -14.80 -1.10 -39.69
N LEU A 202 -14.35 0.14 -39.47
CA LEU A 202 -14.64 1.28 -40.33
C LEU A 202 -14.14 1.06 -41.77
N LEU A 203 -12.90 0.59 -41.92
CA LEU A 203 -12.30 0.31 -43.22
C LEU A 203 -13.03 -0.82 -43.95
N TRP A 204 -13.37 -1.89 -43.24
CA TRP A 204 -14.16 -2.99 -43.78
C TRP A 204 -15.55 -2.51 -44.24
N TYR A 205 -16.24 -1.74 -43.38
CA TYR A 205 -17.56 -1.19 -43.68
C TYR A 205 -17.54 -0.24 -44.89
N PHE A 206 -16.49 0.58 -45.00
CA PHE A 206 -16.27 1.44 -46.17
C PHE A 206 -15.98 0.63 -47.44
N ASN A 207 -15.23 -0.47 -47.35
CA ASN A 207 -14.93 -1.31 -48.50
C ASN A 207 -16.20 -1.95 -49.10
N GLU A 208 -17.10 -2.43 -48.25
CA GLU A 208 -18.36 -3.07 -48.66
C GLU A 208 -19.39 -2.05 -49.19
N THR A 209 -19.59 -0.94 -48.45
CA THR A 209 -20.72 -0.03 -48.71
C THR A 209 -20.35 1.22 -49.49
N ARG A 210 -19.04 1.53 -49.60
CA ARG A 210 -18.49 2.83 -50.04
C ARG A 210 -18.94 4.03 -49.20
N TYR A 211 -19.63 3.79 -48.09
CA TYR A 211 -20.03 4.83 -47.15
C TYR A 211 -19.03 4.94 -46.00
N PHE A 212 -18.56 6.16 -45.73
CA PHE A 212 -17.64 6.43 -44.65
C PHE A 212 -18.41 6.96 -43.43
N SER A 213 -18.50 6.15 -42.38
CA SER A 213 -19.22 6.50 -41.15
C SER A 213 -18.42 7.46 -40.28
N ILE A 214 -18.80 8.74 -40.29
CA ILE A 214 -18.21 9.78 -39.43
C ILE A 214 -18.30 9.43 -37.94
N PRO A 215 -19.43 8.94 -37.39
CA PRO A 215 -19.50 8.57 -35.97
C PRO A 215 -18.47 7.52 -35.56
N ILE A 216 -18.27 6.47 -36.38
CA ILE A 216 -17.30 5.41 -36.09
C ILE A 216 -15.87 5.96 -36.20
N ALA A 217 -15.61 6.83 -37.18
CA ALA A 217 -14.31 7.50 -37.32
C ALA A 217 -13.97 8.35 -36.09
N LEU A 218 -14.95 9.09 -35.54
CA LEU A 218 -14.77 9.89 -34.32
C LEU A 218 -14.52 9.01 -33.09
N ILE A 219 -15.26 7.91 -32.93
CA ILE A 219 -15.03 6.94 -31.84
C ILE A 219 -13.64 6.33 -31.95
N THR A 220 -13.23 5.93 -33.16
CA THR A 220 -11.90 5.38 -33.46
C THR A 220 -10.81 6.37 -33.05
N LEU A 221 -10.90 7.61 -33.55
CA LEU A 221 -9.91 8.65 -33.29
C LEU A 221 -9.84 9.00 -31.80
N GLY A 222 -10.99 9.17 -31.14
CA GLY A 222 -11.07 9.48 -29.71
C GLY A 222 -10.48 8.36 -28.86
N ALA A 223 -10.85 7.11 -29.12
CA ALA A 223 -10.33 5.95 -28.39
C ALA A 223 -8.81 5.80 -28.57
N LEU A 224 -8.30 5.96 -29.80
CA LEU A 224 -6.86 5.91 -30.07
C LEU A 224 -6.12 7.05 -29.36
N PHE A 225 -6.60 8.29 -29.48
CA PHE A 225 -5.94 9.44 -28.88
C PHE A 225 -5.90 9.37 -27.34
N THR A 226 -7.04 9.05 -26.71
CA THR A 226 -7.11 8.86 -25.26
C THR A 226 -6.29 7.64 -24.82
N GLY A 227 -6.34 6.54 -25.58
CA GLY A 227 -5.55 5.35 -25.29
C GLY A 227 -4.04 5.61 -25.32
N VAL A 228 -3.54 6.30 -26.34
CA VAL A 228 -2.12 6.70 -26.45
C VAL A 228 -1.71 7.60 -25.29
N THR A 229 -2.51 8.64 -24.98
CA THR A 229 -2.15 9.59 -23.92
C THR A 229 -2.06 8.88 -22.55
N LEU A 230 -3.05 8.04 -22.20
CA LEU A 230 -3.00 7.24 -20.97
C LEU A 230 -1.81 6.28 -20.92
N PHE A 231 -1.50 5.61 -22.04
CA PHE A 231 -0.38 4.68 -22.10
C PHE A 231 0.98 5.39 -21.94
N ILE A 232 1.17 6.54 -22.60
CA ILE A 232 2.38 7.36 -22.45
C ILE A 232 2.48 7.90 -21.02
N THR A 233 1.40 8.45 -20.44
CA THR A 233 1.39 8.91 -19.05
C THR A 233 1.79 7.78 -18.10
N SER A 234 1.28 6.57 -18.34
CA SER A 234 1.64 5.39 -17.56
C SER A 234 3.14 5.06 -17.64
N LEU A 235 3.75 5.16 -18.82
CA LEU A 235 5.18 4.91 -19.01
C LEU A 235 6.03 6.00 -18.35
N ILE A 236 5.62 7.26 -18.43
CA ILE A 236 6.30 8.38 -17.78
C ILE A 236 6.26 8.20 -16.26
N LEU A 237 5.08 7.93 -15.69
CA LEU A 237 4.94 7.70 -14.26
C LEU A 237 5.74 6.49 -13.79
N TYR A 238 5.75 5.41 -14.56
CA TYR A 238 6.59 4.24 -14.28
C TYR A 238 8.09 4.58 -14.30
N ALA A 239 8.54 5.35 -15.30
CA ALA A 239 9.94 5.78 -15.38
C ALA A 239 10.32 6.68 -14.20
N ILE A 240 9.46 7.62 -13.81
CA ILE A 240 9.68 8.50 -12.65
C ILE A 240 9.72 7.69 -11.35
N ALA A 241 8.76 6.78 -11.13
CA ALA A 241 8.71 5.92 -9.95
C ALA A 241 10.00 5.10 -9.83
N ARG A 242 10.47 4.52 -10.95
CA ARG A 242 11.70 3.73 -10.99
C ARG A 242 12.99 4.56 -10.85
N LEU A 243 13.01 5.79 -11.35
CA LEU A 243 14.12 6.72 -11.14
C LEU A 243 14.20 7.15 -9.67
N LYS A 244 13.05 7.44 -9.04
CA LYS A 244 12.98 7.75 -7.61
C LYS A 244 13.55 6.62 -6.76
N GLU A 245 13.19 5.36 -7.05
CA GLU A 245 13.77 4.18 -6.39
C GLU A 245 15.29 4.04 -6.60
N ARG A 246 15.86 4.64 -7.65
CA ARG A 246 17.28 4.55 -7.99
C ARG A 246 18.14 5.63 -7.33
N TYR A 247 17.57 6.82 -7.10
CA TYR A 247 18.26 7.99 -6.52
C TYR A 247 17.95 8.21 -5.03
N GLU A 248 17.07 7.41 -4.44
CA GLU A 248 16.85 7.30 -2.98
C GLU A 248 17.62 6.12 -2.37
#